data_AF-A0A8S3H2I8-F1
#
_entry.id   AF-A0A8S3H2I8-F1
#
_cell.length_a   1.000
_cell.length_b   1.000
_cell.length_c   1.000
_cell.angle_alpha   90.00
_cell.angle_beta   90.00
_cell.angle_gamma   90.00
#
_symmetry.space_group_name_H-M   'P 1'
#
loop_
_entity.id
_entity.type
_entity.pdbx_description
1 polymer ?
#
loop_
_entity_poly.entity_id
_entity_poly.type
_entity_poly.pdbx_seq_one_letter_code
_entity_poly.pdbx_strand_id
1 'polypeptide(L)'
;PTAKPDTILCLCTEGYRGSNCELKKPEIQLYINETVNHIGTVVQYFEIDFISLDLILVHQQVYRTLPTLIEYKNKRTTIPEIILVKLYSSQVERPAEFYLISVHINVTSMYATTQ
;
A
#
# COMPACT_ATOMS: atom_id res chain seq x y z
N PRO A 1 22.72 24.50 -38.17
CA PRO A 1 22.66 23.30 -37.31
C PRO A 1 23.34 23.57 -35.96
N THR A 2 22.54 23.89 -34.94
CA THR A 2 23.01 24.03 -33.56
C THR A 2 22.12 23.16 -32.69
N ALA A 3 22.44 21.87 -32.62
CA ALA A 3 21.83 20.96 -31.67
C ALA A 3 22.23 21.40 -30.26
N LYS A 4 21.22 21.73 -29.43
CA LYS A 4 21.40 22.02 -28.00
C LYS A 4 21.82 20.74 -27.28
N PRO A 5 22.76 20.79 -26.32
CA PRO A 5 23.28 19.58 -25.70
C PRO A 5 22.18 18.85 -24.93
N ASP A 6 22.22 17.53 -25.09
CA ASP A 6 21.30 16.54 -24.59
C ASP A 6 20.95 16.76 -23.11
N THR A 7 19.66 16.71 -22.82
CA THR A 7 19.14 16.83 -21.46
C THR A 7 19.62 15.63 -20.65
N ILE A 8 20.52 15.83 -19.68
CA ILE A 8 20.98 14.77 -18.78
C ILE A 8 19.79 14.37 -17.89
N LEU A 9 19.29 13.15 -18.09
CA LEU A 9 18.22 12.56 -17.28
C LEU A 9 18.84 11.68 -16.18
N CYS A 10 18.51 11.93 -14.92
CA CYS A 10 18.88 11.03 -13.83
C CYS A 10 18.07 9.73 -13.88
N LEU A 11 18.74 8.59 -13.81
CA LEU A 11 18.11 7.28 -13.60
C LEU A 11 18.02 7.02 -12.10
N CYS A 12 16.83 7.11 -11.53
CA CYS A 12 16.64 6.94 -10.09
C CYS A 12 16.64 5.46 -9.68
N THR A 13 17.31 5.19 -8.56
CA THR A 13 17.19 3.91 -7.85
C THR A 13 15.73 3.66 -7.44
N GLU A 14 15.35 2.39 -7.32
CA GLU A 14 14.02 2.01 -6.85
C GLU A 14 13.68 2.72 -5.52
N GLY A 15 12.46 3.26 -5.43
CA GLY A 15 12.01 4.03 -4.27
C GLY A 15 12.29 5.54 -4.34
N TYR A 16 12.96 6.06 -5.37
CA TYR A 16 13.18 7.51 -5.55
C TYR A 16 12.62 8.02 -6.88
N ARG A 17 12.31 9.32 -6.96
CA ARG A 17 11.80 10.05 -8.13
C ARG A 17 12.21 11.52 -8.08
N GLY A 18 11.90 12.27 -9.13
CA GLY A 18 12.30 13.68 -9.29
C GLY A 18 13.37 13.82 -10.37
N SER A 19 13.60 15.04 -10.83
CA SER A 19 14.57 15.29 -11.90
C SER A 19 16.00 14.95 -11.46
N ASN A 20 16.27 15.00 -10.16
CA ASN A 20 17.53 14.67 -9.51
C ASN A 20 17.40 13.52 -8.50
N CYS A 21 16.31 12.72 -8.58
CA CYS A 21 16.03 11.63 -7.64
C CYS A 21 15.92 12.04 -6.16
N GLU A 22 15.57 13.30 -5.91
CA GLU A 22 15.51 13.93 -4.59
C GLU A 22 14.25 13.59 -3.79
N LEU A 23 13.22 13.04 -4.43
CA LEU A 23 11.94 12.72 -3.81
C LEU A 23 11.85 11.22 -3.53
N LYS A 24 11.69 10.83 -2.25
CA LYS A 24 11.33 9.45 -1.91
C LYS A 24 9.91 9.15 -2.41
N LYS A 25 9.71 8.01 -3.06
CA LYS A 25 8.38 7.50 -3.38
C LYS A 25 7.65 7.18 -2.08
N PRO A 26 6.34 7.43 -2.00
CA PRO A 26 5.59 7.08 -0.82
C PRO A 26 5.61 5.56 -0.63
N GLU A 27 5.77 5.17 0.63
CA GLU A 27 5.83 3.80 1.08
C GLU A 27 4.83 3.68 2.22
N ILE A 28 4.07 2.60 2.24
CA ILE A 28 3.15 2.29 3.32
C ILE A 28 3.67 1.04 4.01
N GLN A 29 3.94 1.18 5.30
CA GLN A 29 4.27 0.08 6.19
C GLN A 29 3.08 -0.11 7.13
N LEU A 30 2.53 -1.32 7.14
CA LEU A 30 1.42 -1.72 7.97
C LEU A 30 1.87 -2.80 8.94
N TYR A 31 1.81 -2.47 10.22
CA TYR A 31 2.02 -3.42 11.31
C TYR A 31 0.67 -3.82 11.85
N ILE A 32 0.37 -5.12 11.81
CA ILE A 32 -0.85 -5.69 12.37
C ILE A 32 -0.43 -6.66 13.46
N ASN A 33 -0.64 -6.25 14.72
CA ASN A 33 -0.32 -7.09 15.86
C ASN A 33 -1.53 -7.97 16.19
N GLU A 34 -1.59 -9.15 15.58
CA GLU A 34 -2.62 -10.13 15.84
C GLU A 34 -2.05 -11.37 16.54
N THR A 35 -2.84 -11.92 17.46
CA THR A 35 -2.50 -13.12 18.24
C THR A 35 -3.20 -14.37 17.71
N VAL A 36 -4.22 -14.19 16.86
CA VAL A 36 -4.99 -15.30 16.30
C VAL A 36 -4.30 -15.87 15.07
N ASN A 37 -4.25 -17.21 14.98
CA ASN A 37 -3.73 -17.91 13.80
C ASN A 37 -4.74 -17.84 12.65
N HIS A 38 -4.39 -17.07 11.62
CA HIS A 38 -5.14 -16.94 10.38
C HIS A 38 -4.55 -17.83 9.28
N ILE A 39 -5.42 -18.44 8.46
CA ILE A 39 -5.02 -19.32 7.34
C ILE A 39 -5.05 -18.62 5.98
N GLY A 40 -5.38 -17.33 5.98
CA GLY A 40 -5.37 -16.53 4.79
C GLY A 40 -5.46 -15.06 5.14
N THR A 41 -4.70 -14.24 4.42
CA THR A 41 -4.76 -12.79 4.51
C THR A 41 -4.83 -12.21 3.12
N VAL A 42 -5.78 -11.32 2.88
CA VAL A 42 -5.89 -10.57 1.63
C VAL A 42 -5.82 -9.09 1.96
N VAL A 43 -4.86 -8.39 1.36
CA VAL A 43 -4.68 -6.94 1.50
C VAL A 43 -5.03 -6.30 0.17
N GLN A 44 -5.97 -5.37 0.18
CA GLN A 44 -6.45 -4.66 -1.00
C GLN A 44 -6.24 -3.16 -0.81
N TYR A 45 -5.69 -2.52 -1.83
CA TYR A 45 -5.39 -1.09 -1.84
C TYR A 45 -6.32 -0.42 -2.83
N PHE A 46 -7.04 0.60 -2.39
CA PHE A 46 -8.05 1.31 -3.16
C PHE A 46 -7.68 2.78 -3.30
N GLU A 47 -7.92 3.28 -4.51
CA GLU A 47 -8.03 4.71 -4.76
C GLU A 47 -9.51 5.13 -4.75
N ILE A 48 -9.81 6.37 -4.35
CA ILE A 48 -11.17 6.92 -4.43
C ILE A 48 -11.28 7.78 -5.68
N ASP A 49 -12.20 7.43 -6.59
CA ASP A 49 -12.63 8.38 -7.62
C ASP A 49 -13.54 9.43 -6.97
N PHE A 50 -13.05 10.65 -6.76
CA PHE A 50 -13.82 11.70 -6.10
C PHE A 50 -15.00 12.24 -6.94
N ILE A 51 -15.09 11.89 -8.22
CA ILE A 51 -16.21 12.28 -9.09
C ILE A 51 -17.33 11.25 -8.97
N SER A 52 -17.03 9.96 -9.13
CA SER A 52 -18.04 8.90 -9.06
C SER A 52 -18.27 8.35 -7.64
N LEU A 53 -17.37 8.65 -6.71
CA LEU A 53 -17.26 8.09 -5.36
C LEU A 53 -17.04 6.57 -5.34
N ASP A 54 -16.49 6.03 -6.41
CA ASP A 54 -16.16 4.61 -6.50
C ASP A 54 -14.80 4.29 -5.86
N LEU A 55 -14.72 3.10 -5.28
CA LEU A 55 -13.46 2.51 -4.84
C LEU A 55 -12.82 1.75 -5.99
N ILE A 56 -11.68 2.24 -6.46
CA ILE A 56 -10.90 1.64 -7.54
C ILE A 56 -9.81 0.77 -6.92
N LEU A 57 -9.89 -0.55 -7.11
CA LEU A 57 -8.82 -1.47 -6.67
C LEU A 57 -7.56 -1.24 -7.51
N VAL A 58 -6.50 -0.73 -6.86
CA VAL A 58 -5.22 -0.46 -7.53
C VAL A 58 -4.17 -1.54 -7.30
N HIS A 59 -4.26 -2.25 -6.17
CA HIS A 59 -3.34 -3.35 -5.87
C HIS A 59 -3.96 -4.37 -4.92
N GLN A 60 -3.50 -5.62 -5.00
CA GLN A 60 -3.89 -6.69 -4.09
C GLN A 60 -2.70 -7.60 -3.79
N GLN A 61 -2.58 -7.99 -2.52
CA GLN A 61 -1.62 -8.97 -2.03
C GLN A 61 -2.36 -10.08 -1.28
N VAL A 62 -1.90 -11.32 -1.45
CA VAL A 62 -2.49 -12.50 -0.82
C VAL A 62 -1.40 -13.27 -0.11
N TYR A 63 -1.64 -13.59 1.15
CA TYR A 63 -0.74 -14.33 2.01
C TYR A 63 -1.44 -15.56 2.58
N ARG A 64 -0.68 -16.62 2.81
CA ARG A 64 -1.18 -17.83 3.49
C ARG A 64 -1.37 -17.62 5.00
N THR A 65 -0.62 -16.71 5.58
CA THR A 65 -0.68 -16.31 6.99
C THR A 65 -0.47 -14.81 7.06
N LEU A 66 -0.95 -14.15 8.11
CA LEU A 66 -0.72 -12.72 8.31
C LEU A 66 0.78 -12.48 8.53
N PRO A 67 1.47 -11.74 7.63
CA PRO A 67 2.84 -11.33 7.92
C PRO A 67 2.87 -10.27 9.02
N THR A 68 3.94 -10.25 9.81
CA THR A 68 4.18 -9.25 10.86
C THR A 68 4.31 -7.82 10.32
N LEU A 69 4.76 -7.69 9.07
CA LEU A 69 4.90 -6.42 8.37
C LEU A 69 4.39 -6.58 6.94
N ILE A 70 3.43 -5.74 6.56
CA ILE A 70 2.95 -5.59 5.20
C ILE A 70 3.58 -4.32 4.62
N GLU A 71 4.40 -4.49 3.59
CA GLU A 71 5.01 -3.35 2.87
C GLU A 71 4.32 -3.15 1.52
N TYR A 72 3.87 -1.92 1.28
CA TYR A 72 3.41 -1.48 -0.03
C TYR A 72 4.30 -0.36 -0.55
N LYS A 73 5.08 -0.71 -1.58
CA LYS A 73 5.92 0.22 -2.33
C LYS A 73 5.17 0.58 -3.60
N ASN A 74 4.56 1.77 -3.63
CA ASN A 74 3.79 2.15 -4.81
C ASN A 74 4.74 2.42 -5.98
N LYS A 75 4.42 1.84 -7.14
CA LYS A 75 5.08 2.17 -8.41
C LYS A 75 4.57 3.48 -9.00
N ARG A 76 3.36 3.90 -8.60
CA ARG A 76 2.70 5.16 -9.01
C ARG A 76 3.08 6.32 -8.09
N THR A 77 2.70 7.52 -8.50
CA THR A 77 2.93 8.78 -7.78
C THR A 77 1.91 9.07 -6.68
N THR A 78 0.74 8.45 -6.74
CA THR A 78 -0.36 8.57 -5.77
C THR A 78 -0.22 7.54 -4.67
N ILE A 79 -0.80 7.78 -3.50
CA ILE A 79 -0.95 6.74 -2.47
C ILE A 79 -2.40 6.27 -2.47
N PRO A 80 -2.66 4.98 -2.19
CA PRO A 80 -4.03 4.53 -1.99
C PRO A 80 -4.61 5.26 -0.78
N GLU A 81 -5.86 5.72 -0.90
CA GLU A 81 -6.60 6.36 0.19
C GLU A 81 -7.18 5.35 1.18
N ILE A 82 -7.44 4.12 0.73
CA ILE A 82 -8.03 3.07 1.56
C ILE A 82 -7.26 1.76 1.42
N ILE A 83 -7.03 1.09 2.55
CA ILE A 83 -6.50 -0.27 2.59
C ILE A 83 -7.49 -1.16 3.33
N LEU A 84 -7.89 -2.26 2.70
CA LEU A 84 -8.76 -3.27 3.28
C LEU A 84 -7.94 -4.55 3.53
N VAL A 85 -7.82 -4.94 4.79
CA VAL A 85 -7.19 -6.20 5.20
C VAL A 85 -8.28 -7.17 5.61
N LYS A 86 -8.28 -8.35 4.99
CA LYS A 86 -9.21 -9.45 5.27
C LYS A 86 -8.42 -10.60 5.87
N LEU A 87 -8.76 -10.99 7.08
CA LEU A 87 -8.14 -12.13 7.76
C LEU A 87 -9.14 -13.29 7.82
N TYR A 88 -8.73 -14.46 7.33
CA TYR A 88 -9.55 -15.66 7.27
C TYR A 88 -9.07 -16.65 8.34
N SER A 89 -10.00 -17.07 9.21
CA SER A 89 -9.74 -18.07 10.24
C SER A 89 -9.86 -19.50 9.67
N SER A 90 -9.15 -20.44 10.29
CA SER A 90 -9.37 -21.88 10.04
C SER A 90 -10.66 -22.40 10.66
N GLN A 91 -11.23 -21.66 11.61
CA GLN A 91 -12.45 -22.04 12.29
C GLN A 91 -13.64 -21.76 11.37
N VAL A 92 -14.30 -22.82 10.92
CA VAL A 92 -15.38 -22.79 9.92
C VAL A 92 -16.55 -21.86 10.30
N GLU A 93 -16.75 -21.64 11.60
CA GLU A 93 -17.85 -20.78 12.11
C GLU A 93 -17.43 -19.33 12.37
N ARG A 94 -16.14 -18.98 12.25
CA ARG A 94 -15.70 -17.59 12.44
C ARG A 94 -15.75 -16.84 11.11
N PRO A 95 -16.49 -15.70 11.04
CA PRO A 95 -16.44 -14.85 9.87
C PRO A 95 -15.03 -14.29 9.69
N ALA A 96 -14.71 -13.87 8.46
CA ALA A 96 -13.47 -13.15 8.21
C ALA A 96 -13.45 -11.84 9.00
N GLU A 97 -12.30 -11.50 9.54
CA GLU A 97 -12.07 -10.22 10.21
C GLU A 97 -11.63 -9.18 9.17
N PHE A 98 -12.18 -7.97 9.26
CA PHE A 98 -11.96 -6.91 8.29
C PHE A 98 -11.37 -5.68 8.97
N TYR A 99 -10.23 -5.20 8.48
CA TYR A 99 -9.65 -3.92 8.89
C TYR A 99 -9.71 -2.96 7.72
N LEU A 100 -10.43 -1.86 7.91
CA LEU A 100 -10.50 -0.77 6.96
C LEU A 100 -9.62 0.37 7.47
N ILE A 101 -8.59 0.71 6.69
CA ILE A 101 -7.57 1.67 7.07
C ILE A 101 -7.64 2.84 6.09
N SER A 102 -7.96 4.02 6.63
CA SER A 102 -7.90 5.28 5.88
C SER A 102 -6.48 5.81 5.91
N VAL A 103 -5.92 6.11 4.74
CA VAL A 103 -4.55 6.55 4.55
C VAL A 103 -4.54 8.05 4.27
N HIS A 104 -4.01 8.84 5.21
CA HIS A 104 -3.82 10.27 5.00
C HIS A 104 -2.45 10.57 4.36
N ILE A 105 -2.45 11.55 3.45
CA ILE A 105 -1.40 11.86 2.44
C ILE A 105 -0.01 12.17 3.03
N ASN A 106 0.08 12.42 4.34
CA ASN A 106 1.33 12.76 5.02
C ASN A 106 1.95 11.61 5.83
N VAL A 107 1.40 10.40 5.75
CA VAL A 107 1.82 9.29 6.62
C VAL A 107 2.61 8.26 5.82
N THR A 108 3.92 8.17 6.09
CA THR A 108 4.86 7.19 5.51
C THR A 108 4.91 5.85 6.26
N SER A 109 4.29 5.76 7.44
CA SER A 109 4.19 4.51 8.20
C SER A 109 2.93 4.50 9.08
N MET A 110 2.21 3.38 9.08
CA MET A 110 0.98 3.21 9.87
C MET A 110 1.05 1.96 10.75
N TYR A 111 0.72 2.15 12.01
CA TYR A 111 0.61 1.08 12.98
C TYR A 111 -0.87 0.83 13.23
N ALA A 112 -1.33 -0.39 12.96
CA ALA A 112 -2.68 -0.83 13.24
C ALA A 112 -2.62 -1.90 14.34
N THR A 113 -2.99 -1.53 15.57
CA THR A 113 -3.10 -2.48 16.67
C THR A 113 -4.56 -2.91 16.83
N THR A 114 -4.78 -4.20 17.00
CA THR A 114 -6.09 -4.75 17.36
C THR A 114 -6.25 -4.72 18.89
N GLN A 115 -7.47 -4.52 19.39
CA GLN A 115 -7.82 -4.62 20.81
C GLN A 115 -8.55 -5.93 21.07
#